data_AF-A0A8R1E777-F1
#
_entry.id   AF-A0A8R1E777-F1
#
_cell.length_a   1.000
_cell.length_b   1.000
_cell.length_c   1.000
_cell.angle_alpha   90.00
_cell.angle_beta   90.00
_cell.angle_gamma   90.00
#
_symmetry.space_group_name_H-M   'P 1'
#
loop_
_entity.id
_entity.type
_entity.pdbx_description
1 polymer ?
#
loop_
_entity_poly.entity_id
_entity_poly.type
_entity_poly.pdbx_seq_one_letter_code
_entity_poly.pdbx_strand_id
1 'polypeptide(L)'
;MIEKKARDAFLDGLEDTIRYNVKDKDPKTCKQALDEAIRQEILREDRLASQQYAPTVALLDEMRSFKNDWFNAQSKPRMQNNRDGSRRVEFSGKCFHCGIPGHIARDCMKRKAGLPKVVQTNDEAVRNHQIQQRPAHVKAAVTEDLQSQLEMYRQQVAEL
;
A
#
# COMPACT_ATOMS: atom_id res chain seq x y z
N MET A 1 -32.94 -12.01 44.95
CA MET A 1 -33.24 -10.57 45.01
C MET A 1 -31.99 -9.69 44.98
N ILE A 2 -30.94 -10.03 45.74
CA ILE A 2 -29.69 -9.25 45.79
C ILE A 2 -28.99 -9.18 44.42
N GLU A 3 -28.86 -10.30 43.71
CA GLU A 3 -28.19 -10.35 42.40
C GLU A 3 -28.90 -9.50 41.32
N LYS A 4 -30.24 -9.51 41.32
CA LYS A 4 -31.04 -8.67 40.43
C LYS A 4 -30.82 -7.19 40.75
N LYS A 5 -30.91 -6.82 42.04
CA LYS A 5 -30.68 -5.43 42.49
C LYS A 5 -29.26 -4.95 42.19
N ALA A 6 -28.26 -5.83 42.35
CA ALA A 6 -26.87 -5.53 42.02
C ALA A 6 -26.66 -5.31 40.52
N ARG A 7 -27.25 -6.17 39.68
CA ARG A 7 -27.22 -5.99 38.22
C ARG A 7 -27.90 -4.70 37.80
N ASP A 8 -29.09 -4.42 38.34
CA ASP A 8 -29.86 -3.24 37.97
C ASP A 8 -29.12 -1.95 38.41
N ALA A 9 -28.54 -1.94 39.62
CA ALA A 9 -27.69 -0.84 40.09
C ALA A 9 -26.41 -0.67 39.26
N PHE A 10 -25.81 -1.77 38.78
CA PHE A 10 -24.68 -1.71 37.86
C PHE A 10 -25.07 -1.07 36.52
N LEU A 11 -26.19 -1.52 35.93
CA LEU A 11 -26.69 -0.95 34.66
C LEU A 11 -26.99 0.54 34.80
N ASP A 12 -27.56 0.98 35.92
CA ASP A 12 -27.85 2.40 36.17
C ASP A 12 -26.59 3.26 36.33
N GLY A 13 -25.43 2.66 36.66
CA GLY A 13 -24.13 3.34 36.75
C GLY A 13 -23.35 3.44 35.44
N LEU A 14 -23.82 2.81 34.35
CA LEU A 14 -23.15 2.83 33.04
C LEU A 14 -23.48 4.11 32.25
N GLU A 15 -22.54 4.55 31.40
CA GLU A 15 -22.79 5.60 30.41
C GLU A 15 -23.96 5.20 29.50
N ASP A 16 -24.84 6.14 29.16
CA ASP A 16 -26.10 5.87 28.44
C ASP A 16 -25.92 5.08 27.13
N THR A 17 -24.84 5.36 26.40
CA THR A 17 -24.48 4.69 25.14
C THR A 17 -24.15 3.21 25.36
N ILE A 18 -23.35 2.91 26.37
CA ILE A 18 -22.96 1.54 26.76
C ILE A 18 -24.15 0.83 27.39
N ARG A 19 -24.87 1.50 28.29
CA ARG A 19 -26.05 0.98 28.99
C ARG A 19 -27.11 0.49 28.02
N TYR A 20 -27.41 1.25 26.96
CA TYR A 20 -28.36 0.84 25.93
C TYR A 20 -27.96 -0.48 25.27
N ASN A 21 -26.70 -0.59 24.84
CA ASN A 21 -26.19 -1.78 24.16
C ASN A 21 -26.10 -3.00 25.10
N VAL A 22 -25.72 -2.79 26.35
CA VAL A 22 -25.68 -3.85 27.37
C VAL A 22 -27.09 -4.35 27.67
N LYS A 23 -28.08 -3.43 27.78
CA LYS A 23 -29.48 -3.78 28.05
C LYS A 23 -30.14 -4.54 26.90
N ASP A 24 -29.78 -4.24 25.64
CA ASP A 24 -30.22 -4.98 24.45
C ASP A 24 -29.84 -6.47 24.51
N LYS A 25 -28.72 -6.81 25.18
CA LYS A 25 -28.27 -8.20 25.37
C LYS A 25 -28.95 -8.94 26.53
N ASP A 26 -29.88 -8.30 27.23
CA ASP A 26 -30.67 -8.87 28.34
C ASP A 26 -29.83 -9.73 29.31
N PRO A 27 -28.80 -9.14 29.95
CA PRO A 27 -27.89 -9.88 30.81
C PRO A 27 -28.64 -10.44 32.02
N LYS A 28 -28.46 -11.73 32.30
CA LYS A 28 -29.14 -12.42 33.41
C LYS A 28 -28.44 -12.18 34.74
N THR A 29 -27.13 -11.96 34.73
CA THR A 29 -26.32 -11.76 35.94
C THR A 29 -25.56 -10.43 35.88
N CYS A 30 -25.12 -9.95 37.05
CA CYS A 30 -24.26 -8.77 37.13
C CYS A 30 -22.92 -8.98 36.39
N LYS A 31 -22.35 -10.18 36.49
CA LYS A 31 -21.13 -10.56 35.75
C LYS A 31 -21.33 -10.44 34.25
N GLN A 32 -22.44 -10.96 33.71
CA GLN A 32 -22.73 -10.87 32.28
C GLN A 32 -22.90 -9.42 31.81
N ALA A 33 -23.52 -8.57 32.64
CA ALA A 33 -23.65 -7.15 32.36
C ALA A 33 -22.27 -6.45 32.32
N LEU A 34 -21.36 -6.81 33.24
CA LEU A 34 -19.99 -6.29 33.29
C LEU A 34 -19.18 -6.73 32.06
N ASP A 35 -19.19 -8.02 31.75
CA ASP A 35 -18.45 -8.57 30.61
C ASP A 35 -18.91 -7.90 29.29
N GLU A 36 -20.22 -7.70 29.14
CA GLU A 36 -20.78 -7.02 27.97
C GLU A 36 -20.44 -5.51 27.97
N ALA A 37 -20.43 -4.84 29.13
CA ALA A 37 -20.04 -3.43 29.21
C ALA A 37 -18.58 -3.23 28.79
N ILE A 38 -17.67 -4.10 29.25
CA ILE A 38 -16.26 -4.08 28.83
C ILE A 38 -16.14 -4.28 27.32
N ARG A 39 -16.89 -5.23 26.76
CA ARG A 39 -16.91 -5.48 25.30
C ARG A 39 -17.35 -4.24 24.52
N GLN A 40 -18.35 -3.52 25.01
CA GLN A 40 -18.86 -2.30 24.37
C GLN A 40 -17.86 -1.15 24.45
N GLU A 41 -17.12 -1.02 25.56
CA GLU A 41 -16.06 -0.01 25.69
C GLU A 41 -14.91 -0.29 24.69
N ILE A 42 -14.42 -1.53 24.64
CA ILE A 42 -13.37 -1.93 23.68
C ILE A 42 -13.79 -1.61 22.24
N LEU A 43 -15.03 -1.97 21.88
CA LEU A 43 -15.55 -1.68 20.54
C LEU A 43 -15.70 -0.18 20.24
N ARG A 44 -15.95 0.62 21.27
CA ARG A 44 -16.04 2.07 21.15
C ARG A 44 -14.64 2.66 20.95
N GLU A 45 -13.65 2.23 21.72
CA GLU A 45 -12.25 2.61 21.55
C GLU A 45 -11.71 2.22 20.17
N ASP A 46 -11.95 0.99 19.71
CA ASP A 46 -11.54 0.52 18.37
C ASP A 46 -12.13 1.38 17.25
N ARG A 47 -13.41 1.77 17.39
CA ARG A 47 -14.09 2.63 16.43
C ARG A 47 -13.54 4.05 16.45
N LEU A 48 -13.17 4.58 17.61
CA LEU A 48 -12.55 5.90 17.74
C LEU A 48 -11.11 5.90 17.19
N ALA A 49 -10.32 4.87 17.51
CA ALA A 49 -8.98 4.68 16.97
C ALA A 49 -9.03 4.57 15.44
N SER A 50 -9.95 3.80 14.89
CA SER A 50 -10.15 3.66 13.43
C SER A 50 -10.55 4.96 12.74
N GLN A 51 -11.16 5.92 13.45
CA GLN A 51 -11.45 7.25 12.92
C GLN A 51 -10.24 8.18 12.99
N GLN A 52 -9.34 7.97 13.94
CA GLN A 52 -8.17 8.82 14.14
C GLN A 52 -7.08 8.58 13.09
N TYR A 53 -6.97 7.35 12.56
CA TYR A 53 -6.11 7.06 11.41
C TYR A 53 -6.90 7.23 10.13
N ALA A 54 -6.36 7.99 9.16
CA ALA A 54 -6.99 8.10 7.85
C ALA A 54 -7.19 6.68 7.29
N PRO A 55 -8.43 6.28 6.93
CA PRO A 55 -8.67 4.96 6.35
C PRO A 55 -7.74 4.80 5.15
N THR A 56 -7.18 3.61 4.96
CA THR A 56 -6.23 3.32 3.88
C THR A 56 -6.75 3.78 2.51
N VAL A 57 -8.07 3.78 2.32
CA VAL A 57 -8.74 4.32 1.13
C VAL A 57 -8.51 5.83 0.94
N ALA A 58 -8.63 6.64 1.99
CA ALA A 58 -8.39 8.09 1.92
C ALA A 58 -6.92 8.39 1.57
N LEU A 59 -6.00 7.64 2.18
CA LEU A 59 -4.57 7.74 1.90
C LEU A 59 -4.24 7.32 0.46
N LEU A 60 -4.88 6.26 -0.04
CA LEU A 60 -4.74 5.83 -1.44
C LEU A 60 -5.33 6.82 -2.44
N ASP A 61 -6.45 7.48 -2.12
CA ASP A 61 -7.04 8.51 -2.96
C ASP A 61 -6.20 9.78 -2.99
N GLU A 62 -5.59 10.19 -1.88
CA GLU A 62 -4.58 11.25 -1.85
C GLU A 62 -3.40 10.89 -2.76
N MET A 63 -2.82 9.69 -2.59
CA MET A 63 -1.72 9.21 -3.44
C MET A 63 -2.10 9.18 -4.93
N ARG A 64 -3.34 8.80 -5.26
CA ARG A 64 -3.85 8.77 -6.63
C ARG A 64 -4.02 10.18 -7.19
N SER A 65 -4.51 11.14 -6.40
CA SER A 65 -4.61 12.54 -6.80
C SER A 65 -3.22 13.12 -7.10
N PHE A 66 -2.26 12.94 -6.19
CA PHE A 66 -0.87 13.38 -6.40
C PHE A 66 -0.25 12.80 -7.68
N LYS A 67 -0.51 11.53 -7.96
CA LYS A 67 -0.06 10.86 -9.19
C LYS A 67 -0.67 11.51 -10.44
N ASN A 68 -1.97 11.78 -10.43
CA ASN A 68 -2.68 12.38 -11.56
C ASN A 68 -2.20 13.81 -11.84
N ASP A 69 -2.03 14.62 -10.80
CA ASP A 69 -1.53 15.99 -10.92
C ASP A 69 -0.12 16.02 -11.53
N TRP A 70 0.73 15.09 -11.13
CA TRP A 70 2.07 14.93 -11.70
C TRP A 70 2.02 14.57 -13.20
N PHE A 71 1.15 13.63 -13.61
CA PHE A 71 0.99 13.29 -15.03
C PHE A 71 0.42 14.44 -15.85
N ASN A 72 -0.53 15.19 -15.30
CA ASN A 72 -1.13 16.35 -15.96
C ASN A 72 -0.11 17.50 -16.13
N ALA A 73 0.74 17.73 -15.13
CA ALA A 73 1.81 18.72 -15.20
C ALA A 73 2.85 18.39 -16.29
N GLN A 74 3.04 17.10 -16.61
CA GLN A 74 3.96 16.66 -17.66
C GLN A 74 3.34 16.66 -19.06
N SER A 75 2.01 16.62 -19.17
CA SER A 75 1.30 16.60 -20.44
C SER A 75 0.96 18.03 -20.91
N LYS A 76 1.99 18.84 -21.19
CA LYS A 76 1.78 20.07 -21.98
C LYS A 76 1.27 19.69 -23.38
N PRO A 77 0.26 20.38 -23.94
CA PRO A 77 -0.14 20.15 -25.33
C PRO A 77 1.00 20.58 -26.24
N ARG A 78 1.53 19.62 -27.01
CA ARG A 78 2.53 19.87 -28.04
C ARG A 78 1.87 20.73 -29.13
N MET A 79 2.17 22.03 -29.12
CA MET A 79 1.84 22.97 -30.19
C MET A 79 2.25 22.35 -31.54
N GLN A 80 1.26 22.00 -32.37
CA GLN A 80 1.48 21.49 -33.71
C GLN A 80 1.87 22.67 -34.61
N ASN A 81 3.18 22.89 -34.77
CA ASN A 81 3.67 23.73 -35.83
C ASN A 81 3.57 22.97 -37.16
N ASN A 82 2.53 23.31 -37.92
CA ASN A 82 2.41 23.04 -39.34
C ASN A 82 3.60 23.68 -40.06
N ARG A 83 4.55 22.87 -40.55
CA ARG A 83 5.44 23.24 -41.66
C ARG A 83 5.76 22.01 -42.51
N ASP A 84 5.28 22.13 -43.74
CA ASP A 84 5.68 21.46 -44.97
C ASP A 84 7.22 21.35 -45.14
N GLY A 85 7.67 20.33 -45.87
CA GLY A 85 9.06 20.19 -46.33
C GLY A 85 9.78 18.92 -45.88
N SER A 86 9.82 17.94 -46.79
CA SER A 86 10.75 16.81 -46.89
C SER A 86 12.03 16.90 -46.03
N ARG A 87 11.99 16.37 -44.80
CA ARG A 87 13.18 15.92 -44.07
C ARG A 87 13.12 14.41 -43.95
N ARG A 88 14.08 13.71 -44.56
CA ARG A 88 14.36 12.32 -44.20
C ARG A 88 14.70 12.36 -42.71
N VAL A 89 13.77 11.90 -41.87
CA VAL A 89 14.00 11.79 -40.43
C VAL A 89 15.08 10.74 -40.28
N GLU A 90 16.30 11.20 -40.08
CA GLU A 90 17.43 10.36 -39.73
C GLU A 90 17.05 9.68 -38.41
N PHE A 91 16.77 8.39 -38.48
CA PHE A 91 16.29 7.64 -37.33
C PHE A 91 17.41 7.57 -36.30
N SER A 92 17.30 8.39 -35.25
CA SER A 92 18.26 8.47 -34.15
C SER A 92 18.20 7.28 -33.19
N GLY A 93 17.23 6.38 -33.38
CA GLY A 93 17.07 5.17 -32.56
C GLY A 93 17.90 3.98 -33.05
N LYS A 94 17.95 2.93 -32.24
CA LYS A 94 18.48 1.60 -32.61
C LYS A 94 17.46 0.82 -33.43
N CYS A 95 17.90 0.14 -34.47
CA CYS A 95 17.04 -0.71 -35.29
C CYS A 95 16.37 -1.80 -34.44
N PHE A 96 15.05 -1.95 -34.56
CA PHE A 96 14.28 -2.95 -33.80
C PHE A 96 14.58 -4.40 -34.20
N HIS A 97 15.34 -4.64 -35.28
CA HIS A 97 15.74 -6.00 -35.71
C HIS A 97 17.14 -6.37 -35.26
N CYS A 98 18.11 -5.49 -35.47
CA CYS A 98 19.54 -5.77 -35.23
C CYS A 98 20.19 -4.95 -34.12
N GLY A 99 19.51 -3.94 -33.56
CA GLY A 99 20.04 -3.07 -32.51
C GLY A 99 21.05 -2.01 -32.95
N ILE A 100 21.38 -1.94 -34.24
CA ILE A 100 22.32 -0.94 -34.78
C ILE A 100 21.56 0.38 -35.07
N PRO A 101 22.07 1.55 -34.64
CA PRO A 101 21.42 2.83 -34.91
C PRO A 101 21.49 3.26 -36.38
N GLY A 102 20.70 4.27 -36.75
CA GLY A 102 20.73 4.90 -38.07
C GLY A 102 19.78 4.31 -39.11
N HIS A 103 19.02 3.25 -38.77
CA HIS A 103 17.97 2.71 -39.64
C HIS A 103 16.87 2.01 -38.83
N ILE A 104 15.67 1.92 -39.40
CA ILE A 104 14.54 1.17 -38.80
C ILE A 104 14.52 -0.28 -39.28
N ALA A 105 13.73 -1.13 -38.63
CA ALA A 105 13.64 -2.56 -38.99
C ALA A 105 13.23 -2.84 -40.44
N ARG A 106 12.52 -1.91 -41.10
CA ARG A 106 12.17 -2.00 -42.52
C ARG A 106 13.39 -1.89 -43.45
N ASP A 107 14.37 -1.07 -43.07
CA ASP A 107 15.59 -0.80 -43.85
C ASP A 107 16.79 -1.66 -43.41
N CYS A 108 16.56 -2.60 -42.50
CA CYS A 108 17.61 -3.44 -41.94
C CYS A 108 18.15 -4.46 -42.96
N MET A 109 19.42 -4.30 -43.34
CA MET A 109 20.10 -5.24 -44.24
C MET A 109 20.19 -6.65 -43.65
N LYS A 110 20.39 -6.78 -42.33
CA LYS A 110 20.43 -8.09 -41.65
C LYS A 110 19.08 -8.81 -41.74
N ARG A 111 17.96 -8.07 -41.67
CA ARG A 111 16.62 -8.66 -41.88
C ARG A 111 16.45 -9.11 -43.33
N LYS A 112 16.85 -8.29 -44.30
CA LYS A 112 16.77 -8.63 -45.73
C LYS A 112 17.63 -9.84 -46.09
N ALA A 113 18.75 -10.02 -45.39
CA ALA A 113 19.63 -11.18 -45.51
C ALA A 113 19.16 -12.41 -44.70
N GLY A 114 17.99 -12.37 -44.05
CA GLY A 114 17.42 -13.51 -43.33
C GLY A 114 18.05 -13.81 -41.96
N LEU A 115 18.88 -12.91 -41.42
CA LEU A 115 19.49 -13.13 -40.10
C LEU A 115 18.44 -13.00 -38.99
N PRO A 116 18.58 -13.79 -37.90
CA PRO A 116 17.66 -13.78 -36.78
C PRO A 116 17.63 -12.41 -36.09
N LYS A 117 16.46 -12.09 -35.52
CA LYS A 117 16.25 -10.87 -34.75
C LYS A 117 17.06 -10.92 -33.45
N VAL A 118 17.79 -9.87 -33.13
CA VAL A 118 18.45 -9.75 -31.82
C VAL A 118 17.38 -9.49 -30.77
N VAL A 119 17.30 -10.36 -29.76
CA VAL A 119 16.49 -10.11 -28.56
C VAL A 119 17.21 -9.03 -27.76
N GLN A 120 16.77 -7.79 -27.90
CA GLN A 120 17.23 -6.72 -27.03
C GLN A 120 16.53 -6.93 -25.68
N THR A 121 17.24 -7.52 -24.72
CA THR A 121 16.84 -7.41 -23.33
C THR A 121 16.82 -5.94 -22.98
N ASN A 122 15.77 -5.51 -22.29
CA ASN A 122 15.66 -4.13 -21.87
C ASN A 122 16.64 -3.95 -20.69
N ASP A 123 17.93 -3.83 -20.99
CA ASP A 123 19.02 -3.84 -20.00
C ASP A 123 18.78 -2.76 -18.93
N GLU A 124 18.15 -1.65 -19.31
CA GLU A 124 17.62 -0.60 -18.44
C GLU A 124 16.57 -1.13 -17.43
N ALA A 125 15.61 -1.93 -17.88
CA ALA A 125 14.58 -2.55 -17.04
C ALA A 125 15.16 -3.64 -16.13
N VAL A 126 16.18 -4.38 -16.60
CA VAL A 126 16.91 -5.38 -15.80
C VAL A 126 17.68 -4.68 -14.67
N ARG A 127 18.37 -3.57 -14.97
CA ARG A 127 19.03 -2.74 -13.94
C ARG A 127 18.03 -2.18 -12.92
N ASN A 128 16.89 -1.66 -13.38
CA ASN A 128 15.86 -1.14 -12.48
C ASN A 128 15.22 -2.23 -11.60
N HIS A 129 15.03 -3.46 -12.10
CA HIS A 129 14.59 -4.60 -11.28
C HIS A 129 15.61 -4.95 -10.19
N GLN A 130 16.91 -4.89 -10.51
CA GLN A 130 17.95 -5.19 -9.53
C GLN A 130 18.03 -4.14 -8.40
N ILE A 131 17.65 -2.89 -8.69
CA ILE A 131 17.51 -1.83 -7.67
C ILE A 131 16.31 -2.10 -6.74
N GLN A 132 15.19 -2.64 -7.26
CA GLN A 132 13.99 -2.96 -6.46
C GLN A 132 14.12 -4.25 -5.63
N GLN A 133 15.09 -5.11 -5.93
CA GLN A 133 15.42 -6.27 -5.09
C GLN A 133 16.33 -5.94 -3.90
N ARG A 134 16.74 -4.67 -3.71
CA ARG A 134 17.21 -4.25 -2.39
C ARG A 134 16.00 -4.38 -1.46
N PRO A 135 16.05 -5.23 -0.41
CA PRO A 135 14.93 -5.38 0.50
C PRO A 135 14.59 -3.97 1.00
N ALA A 136 13.35 -3.54 0.80
CA ALA A 136 12.89 -2.25 1.25
C ALA A 136 13.28 -2.13 2.73
N HIS A 137 14.20 -1.22 3.06
CA HIS A 137 14.52 -0.93 4.45
C HIS A 137 13.34 -0.12 4.98
N VAL A 138 12.23 -0.81 5.24
CA VAL A 138 11.15 -0.24 6.05
C VAL A 138 11.79 -0.06 7.42
N LYS A 139 12.16 1.17 7.75
CA LYS A 139 12.51 1.54 9.12
C LYS A 139 11.23 1.52 9.94
N ALA A 140 10.68 0.32 10.16
CA ALA A 140 9.74 0.11 11.25
C ALA A 140 10.56 0.43 12.50
N ALA A 141 10.21 1.50 13.20
CA ALA A 141 10.81 1.81 14.49
C ALA A 141 10.43 0.67 15.43
N VAL A 142 11.30 -0.33 15.54
CA VAL A 142 11.23 -1.32 16.59
C VAL A 142 11.51 -0.54 17.87
N THR A 143 10.54 -0.47 18.78
CA THR A 143 10.77 0.12 20.09
C THR A 143 11.92 -0.64 20.77
N GLU A 144 12.77 0.04 21.53
CA GLU A 144 13.92 -0.60 22.19
C GLU A 144 13.51 -1.85 23.01
N ASP A 145 12.29 -1.83 23.55
CA ASP A 145 11.65 -2.95 24.25
C ASP A 145 11.43 -4.18 23.34
N LEU A 146 10.89 -3.97 22.13
CA LEU A 146 10.64 -5.08 21.19
C LEU A 146 11.96 -5.64 20.64
N GLN A 147 12.98 -4.79 20.47
CA GLN A 147 14.31 -5.21 20.06
C GLN A 147 14.94 -6.12 21.12
N SER A 148 14.82 -5.74 22.40
CA SER A 148 15.33 -6.51 23.55
C SER A 148 14.62 -7.86 23.69
N GLN A 149 13.29 -7.88 23.48
CA GLN A 149 12.49 -9.10 23.56
C GLN A 149 12.82 -10.09 22.43
N LEU A 150 13.11 -9.60 21.23
CA LEU A 150 13.58 -10.41 20.11
C LEU A 150 14.98 -10.97 20.34
N GLU A 151 15.87 -10.21 20.98
CA GLU A 151 17.23 -10.65 21.30
C GLU A 151 17.20 -11.81 22.30
N MET A 152 16.41 -11.68 23.37
CA MET A 152 16.22 -12.78 24.34
C MET A 152 15.68 -14.05 23.69
N TYR A 153 14.66 -13.91 22.82
CA TYR A 153 14.08 -15.07 22.14
C TYR A 153 15.09 -15.76 21.22
N ARG A 154 15.93 -14.99 20.51
CA ARG A 154 17.00 -15.54 19.66
C ARG A 154 18.02 -16.33 20.46
N GLN A 155 18.41 -15.85 21.65
CA GLN A 155 19.32 -16.57 22.55
C GLN A 155 18.70 -17.86 23.06
N GLN A 156 17.43 -17.84 23.49
CA GLN A 156 16.73 -19.05 23.93
C GLN A 156 16.64 -20.12 22.83
N VAL A 157 16.44 -19.73 21.57
CA VAL A 157 16.39 -20.67 20.44
C VAL A 157 17.77 -21.23 20.11
N ALA A 158 18.84 -20.46 20.31
CA ALA A 158 20.21 -20.91 20.03
C ALA A 158 20.76 -21.88 21.10
N GLU A 159 20.14 -21.91 22.27
CA GLU A 159 20.50 -22.80 23.39
C GLU A 159 19.73 -24.14 23.37
N LEU A 160 18.80 -24.34 22.43
CA LEU A 160 18.09 -25.60 22.16
C LEU A 160 18.80 -26.42 21.08
#